data_AF-A0A378KHC4-F1
#
_entry.id   AF-A0A378KHC4-F1
#
_cell.length_a   1.000
_cell.length_b   1.000
_cell.length_c   1.000
_cell.angle_alpha   90.00
_cell.angle_beta   90.00
_cell.angle_gamma   90.00
#
_symmetry.space_group_name_H-M   'P 1'
#
loop_
_entity.id
_entity.type
_entity.pdbx_description
1 polymer ?
#
loop_
_entity_poly.entity_id
_entity_poly.type
_entity_poly.pdbx_seq_one_letter_code
_entity_poly.pdbx_strand_id
1 'polypeptide(L)'
;MSTNHAKKHQTISEYQSMSTLTAPKQQQAHVQALVNNAAQCLAPVWPLETFIACNPLQGLESLPFEEALLEGQRLFGSTQAAPKLEVVNRELIKWCGVFLDMGQGTIEAPNRHQGFYAAFLRLASYDYSLHLGSQVIKDWLTQLPDNAEETIVVCLTKLGVTVDHQESFIKENLAYLPGWAGYVKWRSLWRNTSTTPDLCPVTLVDFLAVRLVLTVALWPEARWEKKKPKK
;
A
#
# COMPACT_ATOMS: atom_id res chain seq x y z
N MET A 1 -60.44 27.73 -12.00
CA MET A 1 -59.82 27.43 -13.31
C MET A 1 -58.61 28.31 -13.48
N SER A 2 -57.49 27.72 -13.92
CA SER A 2 -56.20 28.34 -14.29
C SER A 2 -55.31 28.88 -13.18
N THR A 3 -54.00 28.64 -13.12
CA THR A 3 -53.06 27.70 -13.78
C THR A 3 -51.76 27.87 -12.99
N ASN A 4 -51.26 26.80 -12.35
CA ASN A 4 -50.04 26.81 -11.54
C ASN A 4 -48.95 26.02 -12.29
N HIS A 5 -48.29 26.65 -13.26
CA HIS A 5 -47.26 26.05 -14.12
C HIS A 5 -46.10 27.03 -14.31
N ALA A 6 -45.26 27.26 -13.29
CA ALA A 6 -44.04 28.05 -13.47
C ALA A 6 -42.94 27.84 -12.39
N LYS A 7 -42.92 26.74 -11.64
CA LYS A 7 -41.90 26.57 -10.56
C LYS A 7 -41.17 25.23 -10.50
N LYS A 8 -41.30 24.33 -11.49
CA LYS A 8 -40.68 22.99 -11.42
C LYS A 8 -39.39 22.80 -12.24
N HIS A 9 -38.96 23.79 -13.02
CA HIS A 9 -37.81 23.64 -13.91
C HIS A 9 -36.51 24.31 -13.45
N GLN A 10 -36.50 24.99 -12.30
CA GLN A 10 -35.33 25.75 -11.86
C GLN A 10 -34.49 25.08 -10.77
N THR A 11 -34.91 23.94 -10.23
CA THR A 11 -34.22 23.29 -9.09
C THR A 11 -33.36 22.08 -9.48
N ILE A 12 -33.43 21.60 -10.73
CA ILE A 12 -32.71 20.38 -11.16
C ILE A 12 -31.33 20.72 -11.77
N SER A 13 -31.13 21.95 -12.24
CA SER A 13 -29.88 22.37 -12.90
C SER A 13 -28.74 22.77 -11.95
N GLU A 14 -29.04 23.04 -10.67
CA GLU A 14 -28.02 23.47 -9.69
C GLU A 14 -27.37 22.28 -8.96
N TYR A 15 -28.04 21.12 -8.87
CA TYR A 15 -27.47 19.92 -8.25
C TYR A 15 -26.45 19.18 -9.13
N GLN A 16 -26.44 19.42 -10.44
CA GLN A 16 -25.49 18.79 -11.37
C GLN A 16 -24.18 19.57 -11.54
N SER A 17 -24.05 20.73 -10.88
CA SER A 17 -22.93 21.65 -11.09
C SER A 17 -21.93 21.73 -9.91
N MET A 18 -22.06 20.88 -8.88
CA MET A 18 -21.22 20.93 -7.66
C MET A 18 -20.37 19.68 -7.39
N SER A 19 -20.08 18.83 -8.40
CA SER A 19 -19.42 17.53 -8.15
C SER A 19 -18.13 17.23 -8.92
N THR A 20 -17.46 18.20 -9.57
CA THR A 20 -16.36 17.82 -10.50
C THR A 20 -15.02 18.55 -10.36
N LEU A 21 -14.73 19.29 -9.28
CA LEU A 21 -13.46 20.01 -9.16
C LEU A 21 -12.66 19.83 -7.84
N THR A 22 -13.02 18.85 -6.99
CA THR A 22 -12.33 18.56 -5.70
C THR A 22 -11.77 17.13 -5.57
N ALA A 23 -11.97 16.29 -6.58
CA ALA A 23 -11.91 14.82 -6.44
C ALA A 23 -10.52 14.21 -6.16
N PRO A 24 -9.42 14.58 -6.85
CA PRO A 24 -8.14 13.86 -6.70
C PRO A 24 -7.48 14.06 -5.34
N LYS A 25 -7.41 15.30 -4.84
CA LYS A 25 -6.81 15.61 -3.53
C LYS A 25 -7.59 14.99 -2.38
N GLN A 26 -8.93 14.96 -2.47
CA GLN A 26 -9.77 14.34 -1.45
C GLN A 26 -9.60 12.81 -1.43
N GLN A 27 -9.48 12.19 -2.61
CA GLN A 27 -9.20 10.76 -2.74
C GLN A 27 -7.81 10.40 -2.22
N GLN A 28 -6.79 11.20 -2.52
CA GLN A 28 -5.44 11.05 -1.96
C GLN A 28 -5.46 11.12 -0.43
N ALA A 29 -6.11 12.14 0.14
CA ALA A 29 -6.25 12.27 1.59
C ALA A 29 -6.98 11.08 2.23
N HIS A 30 -8.00 10.53 1.56
CA HIS A 30 -8.72 9.35 2.03
C HIS A 30 -7.83 8.10 2.02
N VAL A 31 -7.08 7.85 0.94
CA VAL A 31 -6.14 6.73 0.86
C VAL A 31 -5.06 6.86 1.94
N GLN A 32 -4.50 8.05 2.13
CA GLN A 32 -3.53 8.32 3.18
C GLN A 32 -4.10 7.99 4.57
N ALA A 33 -5.35 8.37 4.85
CA ALA A 33 -6.02 8.04 6.10
C ALA A 33 -6.21 6.52 6.27
N LEU A 34 -6.65 5.81 5.23
CA LEU A 34 -6.78 4.35 5.25
C LEU A 34 -5.44 3.66 5.53
N VAL A 35 -4.36 4.08 4.85
CA VAL A 35 -3.02 3.53 5.08
C VAL A 35 -2.57 3.82 6.52
N ASN A 36 -2.76 5.04 7.01
CA ASN A 36 -2.37 5.43 8.36
C ASN A 36 -3.14 4.64 9.45
N ASN A 37 -4.43 4.39 9.24
CA ASN A 37 -5.26 3.59 10.14
C ASN A 37 -4.83 2.12 10.13
N ALA A 38 -4.66 1.55 8.93
CA ALA A 38 -4.22 0.17 8.77
C ALA A 38 -2.83 -0.07 9.36
N ALA A 39 -1.93 0.91 9.27
CA ALA A 39 -0.57 0.85 9.79
C ALA A 39 -0.47 1.02 11.31
N GLN A 40 -1.56 1.30 12.04
CA GLN A 40 -1.51 1.44 13.50
C GLN A 40 -1.03 0.16 14.19
N CYS A 41 -1.39 -1.02 13.66
CA CYS A 41 -0.92 -2.30 14.21
C CYS A 41 0.57 -2.59 13.95
N LEU A 42 1.25 -1.82 13.11
CA LEU A 42 2.66 -2.02 12.81
C LEU A 42 3.54 -1.31 13.83
N ALA A 43 4.43 -2.05 14.49
CA ALA A 43 5.56 -1.44 15.16
C ALA A 43 6.51 -0.80 14.12
N PRO A 44 7.01 0.43 14.32
CA PRO A 44 8.19 0.90 13.59
C PRO A 44 9.38 -0.04 13.87
N VAL A 45 10.21 -0.28 12.86
CA VAL A 45 11.39 -1.15 12.95
C VAL A 45 12.63 -0.34 12.58
N TRP A 46 13.59 -0.25 13.48
CA TRP A 46 14.82 0.54 13.30
C TRP A 46 15.88 -0.26 12.51
N PRO A 47 16.85 0.43 11.85
CA PRO A 47 18.03 -0.23 11.32
C PRO A 47 18.76 -0.99 12.44
N LEU A 48 19.41 -2.11 12.09
CA LEU A 48 20.19 -2.91 13.04
C LEU A 48 21.55 -2.28 13.43
N GLU A 49 21.68 -0.96 13.35
CA GLU A 49 22.85 -0.21 13.80
C GLU A 49 22.91 -0.14 15.34
N THR A 50 21.75 -0.18 16.01
CA THR A 50 21.64 -0.17 17.47
C THR A 50 20.58 -1.19 17.89
N PHE A 51 20.83 -1.93 18.97
CA PHE A 51 19.87 -2.91 19.47
C PHE A 51 18.68 -2.18 20.13
N ILE A 52 17.55 -2.13 19.40
CA ILE A 52 16.30 -1.57 19.89
C ILE A 52 15.28 -2.71 19.94
N ALA A 53 14.91 -3.12 21.16
CA ALA A 53 13.87 -4.11 21.35
C ALA A 53 12.53 -3.54 20.88
N CYS A 54 11.95 -4.14 19.84
CA CYS A 54 10.60 -3.84 19.39
C CYS A 54 9.63 -4.75 20.15
N ASN A 55 8.62 -4.19 20.81
CA ASN A 55 7.58 -4.98 21.47
C ASN A 55 6.70 -5.66 20.40
N PRO A 56 6.58 -7.01 20.37
CA PRO A 56 5.78 -7.71 19.37
C PRO A 56 4.29 -7.34 19.33
N LEU A 57 3.77 -6.77 20.43
CA LEU A 57 2.37 -6.32 20.54
C LEU A 57 2.21 -4.80 20.41
N GLN A 58 3.26 -4.09 20.03
CA GLN A 58 3.19 -2.65 19.81
C GLN A 58 2.19 -2.32 18.69
N GLY A 59 1.32 -1.34 18.93
CA GLY A 59 0.19 -0.98 18.06
C GLY A 59 -1.12 -1.70 18.39
N LEU A 60 -1.12 -2.62 19.37
CA LEU A 60 -2.30 -3.34 19.87
C LEU A 60 -2.60 -3.01 21.34
N GLU A 61 -2.06 -1.90 21.87
CA GLU A 61 -2.16 -1.51 23.28
C GLU A 61 -3.59 -1.19 23.73
N SER A 62 -4.50 -0.95 22.79
CA SER A 62 -5.92 -0.73 23.06
C SER A 62 -6.69 -2.03 23.36
N LEU A 63 -6.11 -3.20 23.07
CA LEU A 63 -6.72 -4.50 23.31
C LEU A 63 -6.27 -5.09 24.66
N PRO A 64 -7.11 -5.87 25.35
CA PRO A 64 -6.66 -6.73 26.46
C PRO A 64 -5.51 -7.65 26.02
N PHE A 65 -4.58 -7.96 26.91
CA PHE A 65 -3.35 -8.69 26.58
C PHE A 65 -3.58 -10.00 25.80
N GLU A 66 -4.56 -10.80 26.21
CA GLU A 66 -4.89 -12.06 25.53
C GLU A 66 -5.43 -11.84 24.11
N GLU A 67 -6.26 -10.81 23.93
CA GLU A 67 -6.80 -10.43 22.62
C GLU A 67 -5.70 -9.86 21.72
N ALA A 68 -4.80 -9.03 22.27
CA ALA A 68 -3.63 -8.52 21.57
C ALA A 68 -2.73 -9.66 21.09
N LEU A 69 -2.53 -10.69 21.92
CA LEU A 69 -1.73 -11.86 21.55
C LEU A 69 -2.36 -12.65 20.40
N LEU A 70 -3.66 -12.90 20.46
CA LEU A 70 -4.41 -13.59 19.40
C LEU A 70 -4.39 -12.80 18.09
N GLU A 71 -4.62 -11.49 18.15
CA GLU A 71 -4.61 -10.62 16.97
C GLU A 71 -3.20 -10.48 16.39
N GLY A 72 -2.17 -10.33 17.24
CA GLY A 72 -0.78 -10.33 16.83
C GLY A 72 -0.38 -11.63 16.13
N GLN A 73 -0.80 -12.79 16.64
CA GLN A 73 -0.58 -14.07 15.98
C GLN A 73 -1.34 -14.18 14.65
N ARG A 74 -2.57 -13.64 14.56
CA ARG A 74 -3.37 -13.65 13.32
C ARG A 74 -2.74 -12.78 12.23
N LEU A 75 -2.19 -11.63 12.61
CA LEU A 75 -1.60 -10.64 11.71
C LEU A 75 -0.16 -11.00 11.31
N PHE A 76 0.70 -11.27 12.30
CA PHE A 76 2.16 -11.38 12.11
C PHE A 76 2.68 -12.80 12.28
N GLY A 77 1.84 -13.74 12.73
CA GLY A 77 2.24 -15.12 12.90
C GLY A 77 2.58 -15.78 11.57
N SER A 78 3.63 -16.60 11.57
CA SER A 78 3.98 -17.44 10.43
C SER A 78 2.84 -18.43 10.17
N THR A 79 2.10 -18.19 9.09
CA THR A 79 1.16 -19.16 8.54
C THR A 79 1.80 -19.78 7.30
N GLN A 80 1.37 -21.00 6.94
CA GLN A 80 1.67 -21.57 5.63
C GLN A 80 1.05 -20.65 4.59
N ALA A 81 1.84 -19.70 4.11
CA ALA A 81 1.43 -18.72 3.12
C ALA A 81 1.07 -19.44 1.83
N ALA A 82 0.08 -18.90 1.11
CA ALA A 82 -0.21 -19.36 -0.24
C ALA A 82 1.10 -19.25 -1.07
N PRO A 83 1.45 -20.22 -1.92
CA PRO A 83 2.66 -20.13 -2.73
C PRO A 83 2.74 -18.83 -3.58
N LYS A 84 1.59 -18.31 -4.01
CA LYS A 84 1.50 -17.02 -4.71
C LYS A 84 1.81 -15.82 -3.80
N LEU A 85 1.42 -15.86 -2.53
CA LEU A 85 1.79 -14.86 -1.53
C LEU A 85 3.32 -14.80 -1.38
N GLU A 86 3.98 -15.95 -1.30
CA GLU A 86 5.45 -16.02 -1.23
C GLU A 86 6.13 -15.45 -2.48
N VAL A 87 5.55 -15.67 -3.66
CA VAL A 87 6.02 -15.04 -4.90
C VAL A 87 5.93 -13.52 -4.80
N VAL A 88 4.81 -12.96 -4.35
CA VAL A 88 4.70 -11.50 -4.18
C VAL A 88 5.66 -10.97 -3.13
N ASN A 89 5.77 -11.64 -1.98
CA ASN A 89 6.66 -11.26 -0.90
C ASN A 89 8.11 -11.23 -1.38
N ARG A 90 8.55 -12.24 -2.13
CA ARG A 90 9.91 -12.28 -2.71
C ARG A 90 10.18 -11.10 -3.64
N GLU A 91 9.26 -10.78 -4.55
CA GLU A 91 9.45 -9.64 -5.44
C GLU A 91 9.46 -8.31 -4.66
N LEU A 92 8.61 -8.15 -3.65
CA LEU A 92 8.64 -6.95 -2.82
C LEU A 92 9.95 -6.84 -2.02
N ILE A 93 10.44 -7.93 -1.42
CA ILE A 93 11.73 -7.96 -0.72
C ILE A 93 12.86 -7.54 -1.67
N LYS A 94 12.86 -8.02 -2.92
CA LYS A 94 13.82 -7.62 -3.94
C LYS A 94 13.77 -6.10 -4.18
N TRP A 95 12.58 -5.55 -4.41
CA TRP A 95 12.40 -4.11 -4.64
C TRP A 95 12.77 -3.26 -3.42
N CYS A 96 12.41 -3.70 -2.22
CA CYS A 96 12.81 -3.07 -0.97
C CYS A 96 14.32 -3.10 -0.78
N GLY A 97 14.96 -4.26 -0.98
CA GLY A 97 16.41 -4.41 -0.87
C GLY A 97 17.15 -3.52 -1.86
N VAL A 98 16.71 -3.49 -3.12
CA VAL A 98 17.30 -2.61 -4.15
C VAL A 98 17.05 -1.14 -3.84
N PHE A 99 15.89 -0.72 -3.34
CA PHE A 99 15.62 0.70 -3.12
C PHE A 99 16.23 1.23 -1.82
N LEU A 100 16.12 0.46 -0.74
CA LEU A 100 16.48 0.84 0.63
C LEU A 100 17.94 0.53 0.96
N ASP A 101 18.75 0.11 -0.01
CA ASP A 101 20.16 -0.28 0.11
C ASP A 101 21.10 0.83 0.62
N MET A 102 20.59 2.04 0.92
CA MET A 102 21.37 3.13 1.52
C MET A 102 22.67 3.49 0.76
N GLY A 103 22.76 3.19 -0.54
CA GLY A 103 23.97 3.42 -1.35
C GLY A 103 25.11 2.43 -1.12
N GLN A 104 24.85 1.26 -0.51
CA GLN A 104 25.87 0.22 -0.28
C GLN A 104 26.21 -0.55 -1.58
N GLY A 105 25.26 -0.70 -2.49
CA GLY A 105 25.48 -1.29 -3.80
C GLY A 105 26.27 -0.39 -4.73
N THR A 106 27.12 -0.99 -5.55
CA THR A 106 27.93 -0.29 -6.57
C THR A 106 27.11 0.35 -7.69
N ILE A 107 25.83 0.00 -7.80
CA ILE A 107 24.87 0.58 -8.75
C ILE A 107 23.66 1.07 -7.97
N GLU A 108 23.49 2.38 -7.92
CA GLU A 108 22.28 2.99 -7.37
C GLU A 108 21.09 2.72 -8.29
N ALA A 109 19.93 2.38 -7.71
CA ALA A 109 18.72 2.24 -8.50
C ALA A 109 18.36 3.61 -9.11
N PRO A 110 17.96 3.64 -10.39
CA PRO A 110 17.66 4.89 -11.05
C PRO A 110 16.40 5.53 -10.43
N ASN A 111 16.35 6.86 -10.45
CA ASN A 111 15.22 7.66 -9.97
C ASN A 111 14.90 7.54 -8.46
N ARG A 112 15.80 7.01 -7.62
CA ARG A 112 15.56 6.87 -6.16
C ARG A 112 15.17 8.17 -5.45
N HIS A 113 15.68 9.31 -5.92
CA HIS A 113 15.35 10.64 -5.38
C HIS A 113 13.88 11.04 -5.58
N GLN A 114 13.15 10.37 -6.47
CA GLN A 114 11.73 10.64 -6.73
C GLN A 114 10.80 9.85 -5.80
N GLY A 115 11.35 8.96 -4.97
CA GLY A 115 10.60 8.12 -4.06
C GLY A 115 10.44 6.66 -4.53
N PHE A 116 10.06 5.78 -3.60
CA PHE A 116 10.05 4.33 -3.86
C PHE A 116 9.08 3.92 -4.96
N TYR A 117 7.83 4.40 -4.92
CA TYR A 117 6.86 4.05 -5.95
C TYR A 117 7.24 4.63 -7.32
N ALA A 118 7.66 5.90 -7.36
CA ALA A 118 8.07 6.55 -8.61
C ALA A 118 9.26 5.82 -9.26
N ALA A 119 10.26 5.42 -8.47
CA ALA A 119 11.39 4.64 -8.98
C ALA A 119 10.96 3.27 -9.50
N PHE A 120 10.09 2.58 -8.76
CA PHE A 120 9.51 1.29 -9.18
C PHE A 120 8.74 1.43 -10.51
N LEU A 121 7.88 2.43 -10.64
CA LEU A 121 7.03 2.65 -11.82
C LEU A 121 7.84 2.77 -13.11
N ARG A 122 9.01 3.42 -13.05
CA ARG A 122 9.91 3.57 -14.21
C ARG A 122 10.55 2.26 -14.68
N LEU A 123 10.60 1.25 -13.83
CA LEU A 123 11.35 0.01 -14.06
C LEU A 123 10.45 -1.23 -14.15
N ALA A 124 9.27 -1.21 -13.54
CA ALA A 124 8.42 -2.39 -13.37
C ALA A 124 8.07 -3.10 -14.69
N SER A 125 7.81 -2.36 -15.76
CA SER A 125 7.46 -2.95 -17.07
C SER A 125 8.63 -3.65 -17.79
N TYR A 126 9.86 -3.42 -17.34
CA TYR A 126 11.06 -4.10 -17.85
C TYR A 126 11.42 -5.35 -17.04
N ASP A 127 10.80 -5.53 -15.87
CA ASP A 127 11.10 -6.65 -14.99
C ASP A 127 10.31 -7.90 -15.41
N TYR A 128 11.01 -8.85 -16.04
CA TYR A 128 10.39 -10.07 -16.53
C TYR A 128 9.70 -10.87 -15.42
N SER A 129 10.16 -10.82 -14.17
CA SER A 129 9.52 -11.58 -13.09
C SER A 129 8.12 -11.08 -12.76
N LEU A 130 7.76 -9.85 -13.13
CA LEU A 130 6.45 -9.24 -12.87
C LEU A 130 5.42 -9.62 -13.92
N HIS A 131 5.81 -9.77 -15.18
CA HIS A 131 4.88 -10.01 -16.28
C HIS A 131 5.02 -11.39 -16.93
N LEU A 132 6.13 -12.12 -16.71
CA LEU A 132 6.38 -13.47 -17.23
C LEU A 132 6.11 -13.61 -18.74
N GLY A 133 6.47 -12.58 -19.52
CA GLY A 133 6.21 -12.51 -20.96
C GLY A 133 4.78 -12.11 -21.37
N SER A 134 3.86 -11.88 -20.42
CA SER A 134 2.50 -11.39 -20.69
C SER A 134 2.52 -9.94 -21.15
N GLN A 135 2.15 -9.72 -22.42
CA GLN A 135 2.03 -8.36 -22.97
C GLN A 135 0.91 -7.57 -22.27
N VAL A 136 -0.17 -8.23 -21.84
CA VAL A 136 -1.28 -7.59 -21.12
C VAL A 136 -0.82 -7.00 -19.79
N ILE A 137 -0.01 -7.73 -19.03
CA ILE A 137 0.52 -7.22 -17.75
C ILE A 137 1.55 -6.13 -18.02
N LYS A 138 2.40 -6.31 -19.02
CA LYS A 138 3.40 -5.31 -19.41
C LYS A 138 2.76 -3.98 -19.79
N ASP A 139 1.73 -4.01 -20.64
CA ASP A 139 0.99 -2.81 -21.06
C ASP A 139 0.29 -2.16 -19.85
N TRP A 140 -0.33 -2.96 -18.99
CA TRP A 140 -0.95 -2.46 -17.76
C TRP A 140 0.07 -1.77 -16.84
N LEU A 141 1.26 -2.33 -16.65
CA LEU A 141 2.34 -1.70 -15.86
C LEU A 141 2.76 -0.34 -16.45
N THR A 142 2.77 -0.18 -17.77
CA THR A 142 3.10 1.11 -18.42
C THR A 142 2.00 2.17 -18.31
N GLN A 143 0.78 1.77 -17.96
CA GLN A 143 -0.40 2.64 -17.86
C GLN A 143 -0.75 2.98 -16.39
N LEU A 144 0.05 2.54 -15.43
CA LEU A 144 -0.16 2.86 -14.02
C LEU A 144 -0.04 4.38 -13.77
N PRO A 145 -0.88 4.96 -12.88
CA PRO A 145 -0.77 6.36 -12.51
C PRO A 145 0.60 6.72 -11.93
N ASP A 146 1.08 7.95 -12.18
CA ASP A 146 2.30 8.46 -11.55
C ASP A 146 2.15 8.68 -10.03
N ASN A 147 0.91 8.82 -9.54
CA ASN A 147 0.59 9.00 -8.12
C ASN A 147 0.34 7.65 -7.42
N ALA A 148 0.94 7.46 -6.23
CA ALA A 148 0.88 6.22 -5.48
C ALA A 148 -0.52 5.94 -4.90
N GLU A 149 -1.21 6.96 -4.40
CA GLU A 149 -2.57 6.85 -3.86
C GLU A 149 -3.58 6.46 -4.94
N GLU A 150 -3.50 7.09 -6.11
CA GLU A 150 -4.32 6.72 -7.27
C GLU A 150 -4.06 5.27 -7.70
N THR A 151 -2.79 4.85 -7.68
CA THR A 151 -2.41 3.48 -7.99
C THR A 151 -2.95 2.46 -6.99
N ILE A 152 -2.95 2.79 -5.70
CA ILE A 152 -3.59 1.96 -4.66
C ILE A 152 -5.07 1.76 -4.99
N VAL A 153 -5.79 2.83 -5.36
CA VAL A 153 -7.21 2.73 -5.72
C VAL A 153 -7.41 1.85 -6.95
N VAL A 154 -6.62 2.05 -8.01
CA VAL A 154 -6.65 1.21 -9.22
C VAL A 154 -6.44 -0.27 -8.87
N CYS A 155 -5.46 -0.57 -8.02
CA CYS A 155 -5.16 -1.95 -7.63
C CYS A 155 -6.26 -2.56 -6.77
N LEU A 156 -6.79 -1.82 -5.78
CA LEU A 156 -7.90 -2.28 -4.94
C LEU A 156 -9.14 -2.58 -5.79
N THR A 157 -9.47 -1.71 -6.76
CA THR A 157 -10.57 -1.96 -7.70
C THR A 157 -10.31 -3.20 -8.55
N LYS A 158 -9.09 -3.38 -9.08
CA LYS A 158 -8.74 -4.52 -9.93
C LYS A 158 -8.73 -5.86 -9.19
N LEU A 159 -8.34 -5.87 -7.91
CA LEU A 159 -8.48 -7.01 -7.00
C LEU A 159 -9.92 -7.20 -6.51
N GLY A 160 -10.82 -6.29 -6.87
CA GLY A 160 -12.22 -6.31 -6.52
C GLY A 160 -12.48 -5.94 -5.06
N VAL A 161 -11.58 -5.33 -4.30
CA VAL A 161 -11.78 -5.02 -2.87
C VAL A 161 -12.85 -3.95 -2.70
N THR A 162 -13.93 -4.27 -1.96
CA THR A 162 -15.02 -3.34 -1.65
C THR A 162 -14.60 -2.33 -0.59
N VAL A 163 -15.23 -1.15 -0.58
CA VAL A 163 -14.92 -0.03 0.34
C VAL A 163 -14.86 -0.51 1.80
N ASP A 164 -15.84 -1.30 2.24
CA ASP A 164 -15.94 -1.81 3.62
C ASP A 164 -14.81 -2.78 4.03
N HIS A 165 -14.03 -3.26 3.07
CA HIS A 165 -12.92 -4.21 3.30
C HIS A 165 -11.55 -3.63 2.94
N GLN A 166 -11.47 -2.37 2.53
CA GLN A 166 -10.19 -1.77 2.13
C GLN A 166 -9.22 -1.70 3.30
N GLU A 167 -9.63 -1.18 4.46
CA GLU A 167 -8.73 -1.03 5.60
C GLU A 167 -8.19 -2.39 6.08
N SER A 168 -9.06 -3.40 6.20
CA SER A 168 -8.64 -4.74 6.63
C SER A 168 -7.71 -5.41 5.61
N PHE A 169 -8.00 -5.27 4.31
CA PHE A 169 -7.14 -5.80 3.25
C PHE A 169 -5.77 -5.11 3.22
N ILE A 170 -5.73 -3.78 3.40
CA ILE A 170 -4.48 -3.02 3.49
C ILE A 170 -3.69 -3.46 4.72
N LYS A 171 -4.34 -3.59 5.88
CA LYS A 171 -3.73 -4.06 7.13
C LYS A 171 -3.05 -5.42 6.96
N GLU A 172 -3.72 -6.36 6.31
CA GLU A 172 -3.12 -7.66 6.00
C GLU A 172 -1.93 -7.56 5.04
N ASN A 173 -2.03 -6.73 3.99
CA ASN A 173 -0.93 -6.54 3.04
C ASN A 173 0.34 -5.95 3.67
N LEU A 174 0.17 -5.03 4.63
CA LEU A 174 1.26 -4.48 5.43
C LEU A 174 1.85 -5.52 6.40
N ALA A 175 0.99 -6.38 6.96
CA ALA A 175 1.39 -7.42 7.92
C ALA A 175 2.12 -8.61 7.30
N TYR A 176 2.08 -8.82 5.97
CA TYR A 176 2.80 -9.91 5.31
C TYR A 176 4.33 -9.77 5.34
N LEU A 177 4.85 -8.55 5.46
CA LEU A 177 6.28 -8.27 5.61
C LEU A 177 6.49 -7.21 6.71
N PRO A 178 6.21 -7.55 7.97
CA PRO A 178 6.11 -6.56 9.04
C PRO A 178 7.46 -5.89 9.35
N GLY A 179 8.58 -6.58 9.11
CA GLY A 179 9.92 -6.00 9.21
C GLY A 179 10.16 -4.86 8.19
N TRP A 180 9.84 -5.10 6.91
CA TRP A 180 10.00 -4.09 5.86
C TRP A 180 8.98 -2.95 5.98
N ALA A 181 7.73 -3.27 6.25
CA ALA A 181 6.69 -2.26 6.44
C ALA A 181 6.96 -1.40 7.69
N GLY A 182 7.38 -2.03 8.79
CA GLY A 182 7.82 -1.33 10.00
C GLY A 182 9.06 -0.47 9.77
N TYR A 183 10.01 -0.92 8.95
CA TYR A 183 11.18 -0.13 8.58
C TYR A 183 10.82 1.10 7.75
N VAL A 184 9.91 0.96 6.79
CA VAL A 184 9.37 2.09 6.04
C VAL A 184 8.59 3.05 6.95
N LYS A 185 7.77 2.52 7.89
CA LYS A 185 7.08 3.33 8.91
C LYS A 185 8.06 4.13 9.75
N TRP A 186 9.15 3.50 10.19
CA TRP A 186 10.22 4.16 10.93
C TRP A 186 10.87 5.28 10.10
N ARG A 187 11.28 4.99 8.86
CA ARG A 187 11.91 5.99 7.97
C ARG A 187 10.99 7.20 7.73
N SER A 188 9.73 6.95 7.43
CA SER A 188 8.77 8.01 7.12
C SER A 188 8.51 8.95 8.30
N LEU A 189 8.57 8.46 9.54
CA LEU A 189 8.17 9.21 10.74
C LEU A 189 9.35 9.77 11.54
N TRP A 190 10.46 9.03 11.68
CA TRP A 190 11.60 9.42 12.53
C TRP A 190 12.82 9.89 11.75
N ARG A 191 13.04 9.44 10.52
CA ARG A 191 14.18 9.94 9.75
C ARG A 191 13.91 11.33 9.18
N ASN A 192 12.65 11.62 8.87
CA ASN A 192 12.20 12.93 8.39
C ASN A 192 12.21 14.02 9.48
N THR A 193 12.50 13.69 10.74
CA THR A 193 12.73 14.70 11.81
C THR A 193 14.20 15.11 11.93
N SER A 194 15.08 14.53 11.12
CA SER A 194 16.48 14.92 11.04
C SER A 194 16.65 16.20 10.20
N THR A 195 17.62 17.04 10.54
CA THR A 195 17.95 18.28 9.80
C THR A 195 18.54 18.04 8.40
N THR A 196 18.76 16.79 8.00
CA THR A 196 19.29 16.40 6.70
C THR A 196 18.15 15.95 5.77
N PRO A 197 18.03 16.52 4.55
CA PRO A 197 17.04 16.08 3.58
C PRO A 197 17.19 14.59 3.24
N ASP A 198 16.09 13.83 3.26
CA ASP A 198 16.11 12.44 2.81
C ASP A 198 16.27 12.40 1.29
N LEU A 199 17.45 11.97 0.84
CA LEU A 199 17.79 11.84 -0.58
C LEU A 199 17.07 10.68 -1.28
N CYS A 200 16.41 9.80 -0.52
CA CYS A 200 15.69 8.63 -1.03
C CYS A 200 14.37 8.48 -0.26
N PRO A 201 13.39 9.39 -0.47
CA PRO A 201 12.16 9.40 0.32
C PRO A 201 11.37 8.11 0.15
N VAL A 202 10.75 7.64 1.23
CA VAL A 202 9.86 6.48 1.19
C VAL A 202 8.76 6.63 2.23
N THR A 203 7.53 6.36 1.82
CA THR A 203 6.34 6.36 2.66
C THR A 203 5.69 4.99 2.69
N LEU A 204 4.79 4.77 3.66
CA LEU A 204 3.94 3.57 3.68
C LEU A 204 2.99 3.51 2.47
N VAL A 205 2.61 4.67 1.91
CA VAL A 205 1.82 4.74 0.69
C VAL A 205 2.62 4.20 -0.49
N ASP A 206 3.89 4.58 -0.63
CA ASP A 206 4.77 4.05 -1.68
C ASP A 206 4.92 2.53 -1.56
N PHE A 207 5.23 2.05 -0.35
CA PHE A 207 5.40 0.63 -0.06
C PHE A 207 4.13 -0.17 -0.39
N LEU A 208 2.96 0.34 0.01
CA LEU A 208 1.68 -0.31 -0.27
C LEU A 208 1.35 -0.29 -1.76
N ALA A 209 1.60 0.81 -2.47
CA ALA A 209 1.37 0.90 -3.91
C ALA A 209 2.17 -0.18 -4.66
N VAL A 210 3.48 -0.30 -4.37
CA VAL A 210 4.32 -1.35 -4.94
C VAL A 210 3.80 -2.74 -4.57
N ARG A 211 3.47 -2.99 -3.29
CA ARG A 211 2.89 -4.27 -2.84
C ARG A 211 1.66 -4.66 -3.65
N LEU A 212 0.72 -3.72 -3.82
CA LEU A 212 -0.55 -3.99 -4.50
C LEU A 212 -0.38 -4.17 -6.00
N VAL A 213 0.53 -3.44 -6.64
CA VAL A 213 0.87 -3.68 -8.05
C VAL A 213 1.40 -5.10 -8.25
N LEU A 214 2.32 -5.53 -7.39
CA LEU A 214 2.85 -6.90 -7.42
C LEU A 214 1.75 -7.93 -7.12
N THR A 215 0.84 -7.65 -6.19
CA THR A 215 -0.32 -8.51 -5.91
C THR A 215 -1.18 -8.67 -7.16
N VAL A 216 -1.54 -7.58 -7.85
CA VAL A 216 -2.35 -7.66 -9.08
C VAL A 216 -1.63 -8.47 -10.17
N ALA A 217 -0.33 -8.24 -10.36
CA ALA A 217 0.44 -8.89 -11.42
C ALA A 217 0.64 -10.39 -11.18
N LEU A 218 0.88 -10.79 -9.93
CA LEU A 218 1.36 -12.14 -9.59
C LEU A 218 0.33 -12.98 -8.83
N TRP A 219 -0.69 -12.33 -8.25
CA TRP A 219 -1.74 -12.97 -7.46
C TRP A 219 -3.09 -12.25 -7.61
N PRO A 220 -3.68 -12.22 -8.82
CA PRO A 220 -4.90 -11.46 -9.08
C PRO A 220 -6.12 -11.97 -8.29
N GLU A 221 -6.10 -13.21 -7.80
CA GLU A 221 -7.16 -13.80 -6.98
C GLU A 221 -7.01 -13.55 -5.46
N ALA A 222 -6.04 -12.73 -5.04
CA ALA A 222 -5.67 -12.54 -3.62
C ALA A 222 -6.86 -12.21 -2.69
N ARG A 223 -7.89 -11.50 -3.18
CA ARG A 223 -9.10 -11.21 -2.40
C ARG A 223 -9.91 -12.47 -2.03
N TRP A 224 -9.93 -13.45 -2.92
CA TRP A 224 -10.87 -14.57 -2.89
C TRP A 224 -10.26 -15.83 -2.28
N GLU A 225 -8.94 -15.87 -2.12
CA GLU A 225 -8.23 -17.01 -1.59
C GLU A 225 -8.35 -17.05 -0.06
N LYS A 226 -9.33 -17.82 0.43
CA LYS A 226 -9.51 -18.05 1.86
C LYS A 226 -8.25 -18.73 2.43
N LYS A 227 -7.71 -18.19 3.52
CA LYS A 227 -6.75 -18.91 4.37
C LYS A 227 -7.43 -20.22 4.80
N LYS A 228 -6.96 -21.37 4.28
CA LYS A 228 -7.52 -22.67 4.69
C LYS A 228 -7.33 -22.82 6.21
N PRO A 229 -8.39 -23.08 6.99
CA PRO A 229 -8.23 -23.28 8.42
C PRO A 229 -7.36 -24.52 8.68
N LYS A 230 -6.53 -24.45 9.73
CA LYS A 230 -5.76 -25.61 10.20
C LYS A 230 -6.74 -26.76 10.52
N LYS A 231 -6.47 -27.94 9.97
CA LYS A 231 -7.05 -29.19 10.48
C LYS A 231 -6.46 -29.51 11.84
#